data_AF-A0A969PF11-F1
#
_entry.id   AF-A0A969PF11-F1
#
_cell.length_a   1.000
_cell.length_b   1.000
_cell.length_c   1.000
_cell.angle_alpha   90.00
_cell.angle_beta   90.00
_cell.angle_gamma   90.00
#
_symmetry.space_group_name_H-M   'P 1'
#
loop_
_entity.id
_entity.type
_entity.pdbx_description
1 polymer ?
#
loop_
_entity_poly.entity_id
_entity_poly.type
_entity_poly.pdbx_seq_one_letter_code
_entity_poly.pdbx_strand_id
1 'polypeptide(L)'
;MDYLYFLANASLTQRVIEHLGTMNYLSVCSMTVIHQINGWVIRVKFKHSLTPYEHGNFRAFMNELGIPYQPEMRIQMVFWSLDTGQSPVEVMRRYQIAIVSHGTPDASDIQAFRQQFTDGLGYCPETLA
;
A
#
# COMPACT_ATOMS: atom_id res chain seq x y z
N MET A 1 7.65 11.47 -6.91
CA MET A 1 8.57 10.68 -6.05
C MET A 1 7.87 9.39 -5.65
N ASP A 2 8.60 8.28 -5.52
CA ASP A 2 8.04 6.94 -5.27
C ASP A 2 8.69 6.29 -4.05
N TYR A 3 7.88 5.72 -3.18
CA TYR A 3 8.30 5.07 -1.94
C TYR A 3 7.66 3.70 -1.85
N LEU A 4 8.47 2.68 -1.60
CA LEU A 4 8.04 1.30 -1.60
C LEU A 4 8.52 0.61 -0.33
N TYR A 5 7.56 0.12 0.45
CA TYR A 5 7.78 -0.40 1.78
C TYR A 5 7.01 -1.70 2.00
N PHE A 6 7.55 -2.54 2.87
CA PHE A 6 6.88 -3.72 3.38
C PHE A 6 6.48 -3.48 4.84
N LEU A 7 5.22 -3.72 5.14
CA LEU A 7 4.62 -3.60 6.47
C LEU A 7 4.14 -4.98 6.94
N ALA A 8 4.24 -5.22 8.25
CA ALA A 8 3.88 -6.52 8.81
C ALA A 8 2.36 -6.80 8.80
N ASN A 9 1.53 -5.78 8.94
CA ASN A 9 0.09 -5.97 9.11
C ASN A 9 -0.77 -4.81 8.56
N ALA A 10 -2.08 -5.04 8.58
CA ALA A 10 -3.07 -4.13 8.07
C ALA A 10 -3.18 -2.85 8.92
N SER A 11 -3.07 -2.96 10.25
CA SER A 11 -3.06 -1.80 11.15
C SER A 11 -1.95 -0.79 10.81
N LEU A 12 -0.73 -1.25 10.50
CA LEU A 12 0.35 -0.37 10.06
C LEU A 12 0.03 0.31 8.72
N THR A 13 -0.63 -0.41 7.82
CA THR A 13 -1.08 0.14 6.52
C THR A 13 -2.12 1.25 6.71
N GLN A 14 -3.04 1.09 7.66
CA GLN A 14 -4.02 2.13 8.02
C GLN A 14 -3.32 3.37 8.58
N ARG A 15 -2.31 3.20 9.46
CA ARG A 15 -1.52 4.32 10.00
C ARG A 15 -0.83 5.15 8.91
N VAL A 16 -0.41 4.52 7.81
CA VAL A 16 0.15 5.26 6.66
C VAL A 16 -0.91 6.16 6.01
N ILE A 17 -2.11 5.65 5.80
CA ILE A 17 -3.21 6.43 5.20
C ILE A 17 -3.62 7.58 6.12
N GLU A 18 -3.73 7.34 7.41
CA GLU A 18 -4.01 8.37 8.42
C GLU A 18 -2.96 9.48 8.38
N HIS A 19 -1.68 9.11 8.33
CA HIS A 19 -0.57 10.06 8.25
C HIS A 19 -0.58 10.88 6.95
N LEU A 20 -0.90 10.25 5.82
CA LEU A 20 -1.09 10.97 4.56
C LEU A 20 -2.29 11.94 4.64
N GLY A 21 -3.32 11.58 5.41
CA GLY A 21 -4.46 12.43 5.76
C GLY A 21 -4.06 13.66 6.56
N THR A 22 -3.30 13.49 7.64
CA THR A 22 -2.90 14.62 8.51
C THR A 22 -1.99 15.62 7.81
N MET A 23 -1.22 15.17 6.83
CA MET A 23 -0.37 16.03 6.00
C MET A 23 -1.12 16.70 4.82
N ASN A 24 -2.43 16.49 4.67
CA ASN A 24 -3.23 16.89 3.51
C ASN A 24 -2.69 16.33 2.18
N TYR A 25 -2.01 15.17 2.22
CA TYR A 25 -1.38 14.58 1.04
C TYR A 25 -2.28 13.64 0.24
N LEU A 26 -3.50 13.35 0.71
CA LEU A 26 -4.43 12.43 0.05
C LEU A 26 -4.75 12.83 -1.40
N SER A 27 -4.82 14.13 -1.71
CA SER A 27 -5.11 14.63 -3.06
C SER A 27 -3.88 14.71 -3.97
N VAL A 28 -2.67 14.66 -3.39
CA VAL A 28 -1.39 14.85 -4.10
C VAL A 28 -0.54 13.58 -4.18
N CYS A 29 -1.04 12.45 -3.68
CA CYS A 29 -0.42 11.15 -3.85
C CYS A 29 -1.41 10.10 -4.36
N SER A 30 -0.85 9.03 -4.92
CA SER A 30 -1.55 7.78 -5.17
C SER A 30 -0.86 6.67 -4.38
N MET A 31 -1.64 5.79 -3.79
CA MET A 31 -1.17 4.63 -3.03
C MET A 31 -1.60 3.34 -3.71
N THR A 32 -0.73 2.34 -3.69
CA THR A 32 -1.06 0.95 -4.06
C THR A 32 -0.75 0.07 -2.87
N VAL A 33 -1.70 -0.78 -2.51
CA VAL A 33 -1.60 -1.71 -1.40
C VAL A 33 -1.75 -3.12 -1.93
N ILE A 34 -0.75 -3.96 -1.71
CA ILE A 34 -0.72 -5.35 -2.13
C ILE A 34 -0.58 -6.22 -0.89
N HIS A 35 -1.51 -7.15 -0.69
CA HIS A 35 -1.41 -8.16 0.36
C HIS A 35 -0.63 -9.37 -0.17
N GLN A 36 0.33 -9.84 0.62
CA GLN A 36 1.10 -11.06 0.40
C GLN A 36 0.95 -11.95 1.64
N ILE A 37 1.32 -13.23 1.52
CA ILE A 37 1.22 -14.20 2.63
C ILE A 37 1.90 -13.69 3.91
N ASN A 38 3.02 -12.97 3.78
CA ASN A 38 3.83 -12.55 4.92
C ASN A 38 3.55 -11.12 5.40
N GLY A 39 2.69 -10.35 4.71
CA GLY A 39 2.46 -8.94 5.05
C GLY A 39 1.97 -8.10 3.87
N TRP A 40 2.25 -6.80 3.93
CA TRP A 40 1.65 -5.79 3.08
C TRP A 40 2.73 -4.99 2.36
N VAL A 41 2.71 -5.02 1.03
CA VAL A 41 3.56 -4.16 0.20
C VAL A 41 2.79 -2.90 -0.12
N ILE A 42 3.37 -1.76 0.23
CA ILE A 42 2.78 -0.45 -0.02
C ILE A 42 3.68 0.39 -0.91
N ARG A 43 3.07 0.98 -1.94
CA ARG A 43 3.70 1.95 -2.82
C ARG A 43 3.01 3.28 -2.67
N VAL A 44 3.73 4.34 -2.31
CA VAL A 44 3.21 5.70 -2.23
C VAL A 44 3.92 6.56 -3.26
N LYS A 45 3.15 7.11 -4.21
CA LYS A 45 3.67 7.91 -5.31
C LYS A 45 3.10 9.32 -5.21
N PHE A 46 3.97 10.29 -4.95
CA PHE A 46 3.61 11.72 -4.90
C PHE A 46 3.65 12.33 -6.30
N LYS A 47 2.62 13.11 -6.64
CA LYS A 47 2.49 13.84 -7.92
C LYS A 47 3.60 14.87 -8.09
N HIS A 48 4.02 15.51 -7.00
CA HIS A 48 5.11 16.47 -6.96
C HIS A 48 6.26 15.93 -6.10
N SER A 49 7.44 16.49 -6.30
CA SER A 49 8.58 16.22 -5.41
C SER A 49 8.33 16.86 -4.06
N LEU A 50 8.54 16.11 -3.00
CA LEU A 50 8.55 16.64 -1.64
C LEU A 50 9.80 17.51 -1.45
N THR A 51 9.70 18.54 -0.62
CA THR A 51 10.88 19.29 -0.15
C THR A 51 11.83 18.35 0.61
N PRO A 52 13.12 18.67 0.74
CA PRO A 52 14.07 17.82 1.48
C PRO A 52 13.62 17.51 2.92
N TYR A 53 12.95 18.46 3.58
CA TYR A 53 12.41 18.30 4.93
C TYR A 53 11.22 17.33 4.96
N GLU A 54 10.22 17.55 4.10
CA GLU A 54 9.05 16.64 3.98
C GLU A 54 9.48 15.23 3.56
N HIS A 55 10.42 15.12 2.64
CA HIS A 55 11.02 13.87 2.22
C HIS A 55 11.70 13.12 3.38
N GLY A 56 12.48 13.85 4.20
CA GLY A 56 13.12 13.30 5.39
C GLY A 56 12.12 12.80 6.42
N ASN A 57 11.12 13.62 6.75
CA ASN A 57 10.07 13.28 7.69
C ASN A 57 9.26 12.07 7.22
N PHE A 58 8.86 12.05 5.93
CA PHE A 58 8.11 10.94 5.37
C PHE A 58 8.91 9.63 5.42
N ARG A 59 10.19 9.65 5.03
CA ARG A 59 11.04 8.45 5.14
C ARG A 59 11.24 8.00 6.57
N ALA A 60 11.44 8.92 7.51
CA ALA A 60 11.59 8.59 8.93
C ALA A 60 10.34 7.86 9.46
N PHE A 61 9.15 8.41 9.18
CA PHE A 61 7.88 7.78 9.53
C PHE A 61 7.72 6.39 8.88
N MET A 62 7.99 6.26 7.59
CA MET A 62 7.87 4.98 6.88
C MET A 62 8.85 3.92 7.39
N ASN A 63 10.07 4.33 7.77
CA ASN A 63 11.08 3.44 8.36
C ASN A 63 10.73 3.01 9.80
N GLU A 64 9.89 3.76 10.51
CA GLU A 64 9.36 3.35 11.83
C GLU A 64 8.30 2.25 11.67
N LEU A 65 7.47 2.34 10.63
CA LEU A 65 6.38 1.39 10.41
C LEU A 65 6.81 0.09 9.71
N GLY A 66 7.88 0.14 8.90
CA GLY A 66 8.34 -1.03 8.20
C GLY A 66 9.69 -0.83 7.52
N ILE A 67 9.94 -1.64 6.50
CA ILE A 67 11.25 -1.70 5.85
C ILE A 67 11.13 -1.32 4.37
N PRO A 68 12.12 -0.61 3.80
CA PRO A 68 12.19 -0.40 2.37
C PRO A 68 12.12 -1.74 1.62
N TYR A 69 11.27 -1.80 0.61
CA TYR A 69 11.00 -3.03 -0.12
C TYR A 69 11.58 -2.97 -1.53
N GLN A 70 12.38 -3.97 -1.87
CA GLN A 70 12.89 -4.15 -3.22
C GLN A 70 11.97 -5.11 -3.98
N PRO A 71 11.24 -4.64 -5.01
CA PRO A 71 10.25 -5.44 -5.68
C PRO A 71 10.91 -6.45 -6.61
N GLU A 72 10.44 -7.70 -6.54
CA GLU A 72 10.73 -8.70 -7.56
C GLU A 72 10.08 -8.33 -8.91
N MET A 73 10.53 -8.96 -9.99
CA MET A 73 10.08 -8.65 -11.36
C MET A 73 8.56 -8.72 -11.53
N ARG A 74 7.88 -9.68 -10.88
CA ARG A 74 6.42 -9.79 -10.91
C ARG A 74 5.73 -8.56 -10.32
N ILE A 75 6.20 -8.09 -9.16
CA ILE A 75 5.67 -6.90 -8.48
C ILE A 75 5.96 -5.64 -9.30
N GLN A 76 7.14 -5.54 -9.91
CA GLN A 76 7.45 -4.46 -10.84
C GLN A 76 6.46 -4.40 -12.02
N MET A 77 6.12 -5.56 -12.60
CA MET A 77 5.14 -5.65 -13.69
C MET A 77 3.72 -5.28 -13.25
N VAL A 78 3.33 -5.61 -12.02
CA VAL A 78 2.06 -5.14 -11.42
C VAL A 78 2.05 -3.61 -11.36
N PHE A 79 3.09 -3.01 -10.77
CA PHE A 79 3.17 -1.55 -10.64
C PHE A 79 3.19 -0.85 -11.99
N TRP A 80 3.90 -1.38 -12.98
CA TRP A 80 3.90 -0.85 -14.34
C TRP A 80 2.53 -0.96 -15.01
N SER A 81 1.83 -2.09 -14.84
CA SER A 81 0.50 -2.28 -15.42
C SER A 81 -0.53 -1.31 -14.80
N LEU A 82 -0.46 -1.08 -13.50
CA LEU A 82 -1.28 -0.08 -12.82
C LEU A 82 -0.94 1.36 -13.25
N ASP A 83 0.35 1.69 -13.34
CA ASP A 83 0.80 3.02 -13.81
C ASP A 83 0.38 3.32 -15.25
N THR A 84 0.17 2.29 -16.08
CA THR A 84 -0.36 2.41 -17.45
C THR A 84 -1.89 2.46 -17.51
N GLY A 85 -2.57 2.48 -16.36
CA GLY A 85 -4.01 2.63 -16.24
C GLY A 85 -4.82 1.34 -16.43
N GLN A 86 -4.18 0.16 -16.38
CA GLN A 86 -4.91 -1.10 -16.41
C GLN A 86 -5.74 -1.28 -15.13
N SER A 87 -6.89 -1.94 -15.24
CA SER A 87 -7.77 -2.18 -14.10
C SER A 87 -7.08 -3.04 -13.03
N PRO A 88 -7.14 -2.66 -11.73
CA PRO A 88 -6.59 -3.49 -10.66
C PRO A 88 -7.08 -4.94 -10.71
N VAL A 89 -8.35 -5.17 -11.03
CA VAL A 89 -8.94 -6.53 -11.12
C VAL A 89 -8.30 -7.34 -12.26
N GLU A 90 -8.03 -6.73 -13.40
CA GLU A 90 -7.38 -7.41 -14.54
C GLU A 90 -5.92 -7.74 -14.22
N VAL A 91 -5.22 -6.80 -13.57
CA VAL A 91 -3.83 -6.98 -13.12
C VAL A 91 -3.75 -8.11 -12.07
N MET A 92 -4.66 -8.12 -11.08
CA MET A 92 -4.75 -9.21 -10.09
C MET A 92 -4.89 -10.58 -10.77
N ARG A 93 -5.81 -10.69 -11.75
CA ARG A 93 -6.03 -11.94 -12.50
C ARG A 93 -4.80 -12.34 -13.33
N ARG A 94 -4.16 -11.38 -14.00
CA ARG A 94 -3.00 -11.66 -14.87
C ARG A 94 -1.78 -12.12 -14.07
N TYR A 95 -1.49 -11.47 -12.94
CA TYR A 95 -0.26 -11.72 -12.18
C TYR A 95 -0.47 -12.58 -10.92
N GLN A 96 -1.72 -12.96 -10.62
CA GLN A 96 -2.09 -13.76 -9.45
C GLN A 96 -1.62 -13.11 -8.14
N ILE A 97 -1.99 -11.83 -7.95
CA ILE A 97 -1.62 -11.01 -6.80
C ILE A 97 -2.87 -10.37 -6.20
N ALA A 98 -2.91 -10.20 -4.88
CA ALA A 98 -3.99 -9.53 -4.17
C ALA A 98 -3.71 -8.02 -4.07
N ILE A 99 -4.27 -7.24 -4.99
CA ILE A 99 -4.26 -5.77 -4.91
C ILE A 99 -5.47 -5.38 -4.06
N VAL A 100 -5.21 -4.79 -2.89
CA VAL A 100 -6.24 -4.42 -1.93
C VAL A 100 -6.80 -3.04 -2.23
N SER A 101 -5.93 -2.09 -2.57
CA SER A 101 -6.32 -0.73 -2.95
C SER A 101 -5.33 -0.15 -3.95
N HIS A 102 -5.81 0.69 -4.85
CA HIS A 102 -5.00 1.42 -5.82
C HIS A 102 -5.66 2.75 -6.20
N GLY A 103 -4.94 3.86 -6.07
CA GLY A 103 -5.43 5.20 -6.40
C GLY A 103 -5.30 6.15 -5.23
N THR A 104 -6.33 6.94 -4.95
CA THR A 104 -6.36 7.79 -3.76
C THR A 104 -6.28 6.91 -2.51
N PRO A 105 -5.42 7.24 -1.52
CA PRO A 105 -5.33 6.43 -0.31
C PRO A 105 -6.67 6.38 0.43
N ASP A 106 -7.20 5.17 0.67
CA ASP A 106 -8.47 4.93 1.33
C ASP A 106 -8.36 3.76 2.33
N ALA A 107 -8.71 4.00 3.58
CA ALA A 107 -8.67 3.00 4.64
C ALA A 107 -9.85 2.02 4.57
N SER A 108 -10.96 2.39 3.91
CA SER A 108 -12.15 1.55 3.78
C SER A 108 -11.87 0.27 2.99
N ASP A 109 -11.04 0.34 1.95
CA ASP A 109 -10.63 -0.84 1.16
C ASP A 109 -9.88 -1.87 2.03
N ILE A 110 -8.96 -1.40 2.88
CA ILE A 110 -8.20 -2.26 3.78
C ILE A 110 -9.13 -2.90 4.81
N GLN A 111 -10.06 -2.11 5.38
CA GLN A 111 -11.02 -2.63 6.35
C GLN A 111 -11.95 -3.67 5.72
N ALA A 112 -12.46 -3.41 4.52
CA ALA A 112 -13.31 -4.35 3.79
C ALA A 112 -12.57 -5.66 3.50
N PHE A 113 -11.30 -5.58 3.07
CA PHE A 113 -10.46 -6.75 2.85
C PHE A 113 -10.25 -7.57 4.12
N ARG A 114 -9.92 -6.91 5.24
CA ARG A 114 -9.77 -7.58 6.55
C ARG A 114 -11.05 -8.34 6.92
N GLN A 115 -12.20 -7.67 6.83
CA GLN A 115 -13.49 -8.25 7.20
C GLN A 115 -13.79 -9.51 6.36
N GLN A 116 -13.63 -9.44 5.04
CA GLN A 116 -13.86 -10.56 4.14
C GLN A 116 -12.98 -11.78 4.46
N PHE A 117 -11.72 -11.57 4.82
CA PHE A 117 -10.82 -12.66 5.18
C PHE A 117 -11.10 -13.22 6.58
N THR A 118 -11.40 -12.38 7.56
CA THR A 118 -11.75 -12.85 8.90
C THR A 118 -13.04 -13.68 8.90
N ASP A 119 -14.05 -13.24 8.13
CA ASP A 119 -15.32 -13.97 7.99
C ASP A 119 -15.14 -15.32 7.29
N GLY A 120 -14.19 -15.42 6.34
CA GLY A 120 -13.89 -16.65 5.62
C GLY A 120 -13.00 -17.66 6.37
N LEU A 121 -12.20 -17.21 7.35
CA LEU A 121 -11.21 -18.04 8.05
C LEU A 121 -11.66 -18.48 9.45
N GLY A 122 -12.59 -17.76 10.09
CA GLY A 122 -13.00 -18.02 11.48
C GLY A 122 -11.95 -17.63 12.53
N TYR A 123 -10.84 -17.00 12.13
CA TYR A 123 -9.81 -16.40 12.98
C TYR A 123 -9.19 -15.19 12.25
N CYS A 124 -8.48 -14.32 12.99
CA CYS A 124 -7.76 -13.18 12.42
C CYS A 124 -6.24 -13.47 12.38
N PRO A 125 -5.65 -13.71 11.19
CA PRO A 125 -4.20 -13.80 11.03
C PRO A 125 -3.48 -12.53 11.51
N GLU A 126 -2.25 -12.65 12.03
CA GLU A 126 -1.46 -11.50 12.51
C GLU A 126 -1.20 -10.46 11.40
N THR A 127 -1.12 -10.87 10.14
CA THR A 127 -1.00 -9.94 9.00
C THR A 127 -2.27 -9.14 8.77
N LEU A 128 -3.43 -9.61 9.23
CA LEU A 128 -4.71 -8.92 9.13
C LEU A 128 -5.12 -8.21 10.43
N ALA A 129 -4.27 -8.25 11.46
CA ALA A 129 -4.45 -7.56 12.72
C ALA A 129 -4.33 -6.03 12.59
#